data_AF-A0A803XUD3-F1
#
_entry.id   AF-A0A803XUD3-F1
#
_cell.length_a   1.000
_cell.length_b   1.000
_cell.length_c   1.000
_cell.angle_alpha   90.00
_cell.angle_beta   90.00
_cell.angle_gamma   90.00
#
_symmetry.space_group_name_H-M   'P 1'
#
loop_
_entity.id
_entity.type
_entity.pdbx_description
1 polymer ?
#
loop_
_entity_poly.entity_id
_entity_poly.type
_entity_poly.pdbx_seq_one_letter_code
_entity_poly.pdbx_strand_id
1 'polypeptide(L)'
;MARMNRPAPVEVCYKNMRFLITHNPTNATLSTFLEDLKKYGATTVVRVCEVTYDKTPLEKDGITVMDWPFDDGAPPPSKIVEDWLNLLKTKFCEDPGCCVAVHCVAGLGRAPVLVALALIESGMKYEDAIQFIRQKRRGAINSKQLTYLEKYRPKQRLRFKDPHNHKNKCCIIPVHPHALPHSWIPLLGAGEGGEHGAPPACPGTWSALALLNPQERMLSLAAAPEREGSATL
;
A
#
# COMPACT_ATOMS: atom_id res chain seq x y z
N MET A 1 24.78 -9.19 -8.54
CA MET A 1 24.27 -9.61 -7.22
C MET A 1 22.87 -10.14 -7.40
N ALA A 2 22.61 -11.37 -6.98
CA ALA A 2 21.32 -12.03 -7.21
C ALA A 2 20.16 -11.19 -6.67
N ARG A 3 19.17 -10.89 -7.52
CA ARG A 3 17.86 -10.40 -7.09
C ARG A 3 17.28 -11.45 -6.16
N MET A 4 17.46 -11.28 -4.84
CA MET A 4 16.74 -12.07 -3.85
C MET A 4 15.26 -11.91 -4.17
N ASN A 5 14.60 -12.99 -4.57
CA ASN A 5 13.21 -13.03 -4.97
C ASN A 5 12.34 -12.88 -3.71
N ARG A 6 12.45 -11.72 -3.04
CA ARG A 6 11.75 -11.43 -1.79
C ARG A 6 10.28 -11.23 -2.13
N PRO A 7 9.37 -11.84 -1.35
CA PRO A 7 7.95 -11.63 -1.55
C PRO A 7 7.62 -10.15 -1.41
N ALA A 8 6.87 -9.63 -2.37
CA ALA A 8 6.44 -8.24 -2.38
C ALA A 8 5.64 -7.90 -1.10
N PRO A 9 5.73 -6.67 -0.59
CA PRO A 9 4.84 -6.18 0.46
C PRO A 9 3.38 -6.38 0.07
N VAL A 10 2.56 -6.82 1.02
CA VAL A 10 1.14 -7.08 0.80
C VAL A 10 0.31 -6.10 1.61
N GLU A 11 -0.41 -5.22 0.94
CA GLU A 11 -1.33 -4.29 1.59
C GLU A 11 -2.72 -4.92 1.77
N VAL A 12 -3.29 -4.84 2.97
CA VAL A 12 -4.62 -5.32 3.33
C VAL A 12 -5.46 -4.15 3.82
N CYS A 13 -6.44 -3.71 3.03
CA CYS A 13 -7.35 -2.62 3.37
C CYS A 13 -8.74 -3.19 3.70
N TYR A 14 -9.32 -2.75 4.81
CA TYR A 14 -10.69 -3.08 5.17
C TYR A 14 -11.31 -1.95 5.99
N LYS A 15 -12.44 -1.40 5.53
CA LYS A 15 -13.08 -0.21 6.12
C LYS A 15 -12.08 0.96 6.20
N ASN A 16 -11.90 1.54 7.39
CA ASN A 16 -10.93 2.60 7.69
C ASN A 16 -9.55 2.07 8.10
N MET A 17 -9.34 0.75 8.07
CA MET A 17 -8.08 0.13 8.49
C MET A 17 -7.23 -0.26 7.29
N ARG A 18 -5.94 0.08 7.34
CA ARG A 18 -4.94 -0.32 6.35
C ARG A 18 -3.77 -1.00 7.04
N PHE A 19 -3.44 -2.18 6.56
CA PHE A 19 -2.34 -2.99 7.08
C PHE A 19 -1.33 -3.26 5.98
N LEU A 20 -0.05 -3.30 6.33
CA LEU A 20 1.02 -3.68 5.41
C LEU A 20 1.77 -4.90 5.95
N ILE A 21 1.65 -6.04 5.27
CA ILE A 21 2.38 -7.25 5.62
C ILE A 21 3.69 -7.26 4.85
N THR A 22 4.80 -7.16 5.57
CA THR A 22 6.15 -7.12 4.97
C THR A 22 6.99 -8.32 5.38
N HIS A 23 8.17 -8.45 4.75
CA HIS A 23 9.20 -9.39 5.15
C HIS A 23 10.12 -8.76 6.20
N ASN A 24 10.89 -9.59 6.90
CA ASN A 24 11.88 -9.08 7.84
C ASN A 24 13.01 -8.34 7.09
N PRO A 25 13.26 -7.05 7.36
CA PRO A 25 14.42 -6.37 6.81
C PRO A 25 15.71 -6.86 7.48
N THR A 26 16.82 -6.69 6.79
CA THR A 26 18.16 -6.74 7.39
C THR A 26 18.69 -5.32 7.58
N ASN A 27 19.69 -5.13 8.44
CA ASN A 27 20.31 -3.81 8.64
C ASN A 27 20.78 -3.18 7.32
N ALA A 28 21.22 -3.99 6.35
CA ALA A 28 21.63 -3.52 5.02
C ALA A 28 20.47 -3.05 4.13
N THR A 29 19.25 -3.56 4.33
CA THR A 29 18.08 -3.20 3.51
C THR A 29 17.08 -2.32 4.26
N LEU A 30 17.49 -1.77 5.41
CA LEU A 30 16.62 -1.00 6.29
C LEU A 30 16.24 0.36 5.68
N SER A 31 17.13 0.97 4.89
CA SER A 31 16.85 2.20 4.14
C SER A 31 15.73 1.99 3.11
N THR A 32 15.85 0.95 2.27
CA THR A 32 14.80 0.60 1.30
C THR A 32 13.50 0.22 1.98
N PHE A 33 13.58 -0.50 3.11
CA PHE A 33 12.40 -0.83 3.91
C PHE A 33 11.70 0.42 4.44
N LEU A 34 12.46 1.41 4.89
CA LEU A 34 11.92 2.70 5.34
C LEU A 34 11.23 3.46 4.19
N GLU A 35 11.82 3.48 3.00
CA GLU A 35 11.22 4.07 1.80
C GLU A 35 9.89 3.38 1.46
N ASP A 36 9.84 2.05 1.52
CA ASP A 36 8.60 1.29 1.33
C ASP A 36 7.55 1.67 2.38
N LEU A 37 7.91 1.71 3.66
CA LEU A 37 6.99 2.11 4.73
C LEU A 37 6.41 3.51 4.49
N LYS A 38 7.26 4.49 4.13
CA LYS A 38 6.83 5.85 3.82
C LYS A 38 5.92 5.90 2.59
N LYS A 39 6.23 5.12 1.54
CA LYS A 39 5.41 5.03 0.32
C LYS A 39 3.99 4.55 0.61
N TYR A 40 3.82 3.61 1.53
CA TYR A 40 2.49 3.11 1.93
C TYR A 40 1.82 3.96 3.03
N GLY A 41 2.53 4.95 3.60
CA GLY A 41 2.05 5.77 4.71
C GLY A 41 1.99 5.01 6.04
N ALA A 42 2.94 4.09 6.26
CA ALA A 42 3.01 3.32 7.49
C ALA A 42 3.62 4.14 8.63
N THR A 43 2.81 4.41 9.66
CA THR A 43 3.23 5.19 10.83
C THR A 43 3.69 4.31 11.98
N THR A 44 3.29 3.04 11.98
CA THR A 44 3.56 2.07 13.04
C THR A 44 3.99 0.74 12.44
N VAL A 45 5.03 0.12 13.00
CA VAL A 45 5.53 -1.20 12.62
C VAL A 45 5.45 -2.13 13.82
N VAL A 46 4.78 -3.27 13.67
CA VAL A 46 4.67 -4.31 14.69
C VAL A 46 5.55 -5.50 14.29
N ARG A 47 6.51 -5.82 15.16
CA ARG A 47 7.42 -6.94 15.03
C ARG A 47 6.88 -8.09 15.86
N VAL A 48 6.43 -9.16 15.20
CA VAL A 48 5.88 -10.35 15.88
C VAL A 48 6.89 -11.49 16.02
N CYS A 49 8.13 -11.25 15.63
CA CYS A 49 9.21 -12.23 15.55
C CYS A 49 10.45 -11.66 16.24
N GLU A 50 11.49 -12.48 16.40
CA GLU A 50 12.71 -12.08 17.09
C GLU A 50 13.31 -10.80 16.49
N VAL A 51 13.91 -9.98 17.34
CA VAL A 51 14.51 -8.71 16.95
C VAL A 51 15.81 -8.98 16.20
N THR A 52 15.84 -8.64 14.90
CA THR A 52 17.01 -8.85 14.04
C THR A 52 17.67 -7.56 13.54
N TYR A 53 17.05 -6.41 13.78
CA TYR A 53 17.52 -5.11 13.31
C TYR A 53 17.23 -4.01 14.33
N ASP A 54 18.01 -2.94 14.26
CA ASP A 54 17.85 -1.80 15.16
C ASP A 54 16.66 -0.91 14.72
N LYS A 55 15.84 -0.51 15.69
CA LYS A 55 14.65 0.33 15.47
C LYS A 55 14.97 1.82 15.48
N THR A 56 16.15 2.23 15.95
CA THR A 56 16.52 3.65 16.03
C THR A 56 16.36 4.42 14.72
N PRO A 57 16.65 3.88 13.52
CA PRO A 57 16.47 4.64 12.28
C PRO A 57 14.99 4.81 11.92
N LEU A 58 14.14 3.84 12.27
CA LEU A 58 12.69 3.95 12.05
C LEU A 58 12.08 5.00 12.98
N GLU A 59 12.49 4.99 14.26
CA GLU A 59 12.00 5.95 15.26
C GLU A 59 12.44 7.38 14.92
N LYS A 60 13.65 7.58 14.40
CA LYS A 60 14.14 8.88 13.91
C LYS A 60 13.29 9.46 12.78
N ASP A 61 12.71 8.59 11.95
CA ASP A 61 11.81 8.97 10.85
C ASP A 61 10.34 9.03 11.26
N GLY A 62 10.05 8.98 12.58
CA GLY A 62 8.70 9.12 13.12
C GLY A 62 7.86 7.85 13.05
N ILE A 63 8.47 6.70 12.74
CA ILE A 63 7.77 5.40 12.70
C ILE A 63 7.87 4.73 14.07
N THR A 64 6.72 4.47 14.70
CA THR A 64 6.68 3.78 16.00
C THR A 64 6.88 2.28 15.80
N VAL A 65 7.86 1.68 16.49
CA VAL A 65 8.14 0.24 16.40
C VAL A 65 7.70 -0.47 17.69
N MET A 66 6.86 -1.50 17.56
CA MET A 66 6.33 -2.30 18.67
C MET A 66 6.85 -3.74 18.61
N ASP A 67 7.31 -4.26 19.73
CA ASP A 67 7.93 -5.58 19.85
C ASP A 67 7.05 -6.57 20.60
N TRP A 68 6.36 -7.45 19.88
CA TRP A 68 5.46 -8.47 20.44
C TRP A 68 5.78 -9.87 19.90
N PRO A 69 6.97 -10.41 20.18
CA PRO A 69 7.34 -11.75 19.72
C PRO A 69 6.47 -12.83 20.36
N PHE A 70 6.07 -13.81 19.56
CA PHE A 70 5.43 -15.05 20.03
C PHE A 70 5.83 -16.24 19.16
N ASP A 71 5.72 -17.46 19.68
CA ASP A 71 6.24 -18.67 19.03
C ASP A 71 5.63 -18.95 17.65
N ASP A 72 6.43 -19.46 16.72
CA ASP A 72 5.96 -19.77 15.38
C ASP A 72 4.99 -20.95 15.36
N GLY A 73 3.90 -20.80 14.61
CA GLY A 73 2.82 -21.80 14.57
C GLY A 73 1.99 -21.93 15.86
N ALA A 74 2.33 -21.17 16.91
CA ALA A 74 1.50 -21.03 18.10
C ALA A 74 0.43 -19.93 17.91
N PRO A 75 -0.71 -20.01 18.61
CA PRO A 75 -1.65 -18.90 18.66
C PRO A 75 -1.05 -17.71 19.42
N PRO A 76 -1.38 -16.46 19.03
CA PRO A 76 -0.91 -15.28 19.75
C PRO A 76 -1.45 -15.29 21.19
N PRO A 77 -0.60 -15.00 22.19
CA PRO A 77 -1.01 -14.82 23.58
C PRO A 77 -2.11 -13.76 23.72
N SER A 78 -3.04 -13.96 24.66
CA SER A 78 -4.18 -13.03 24.88
C SER A 78 -3.74 -11.59 25.12
N LYS A 79 -2.62 -11.37 25.82
CA LYS A 79 -2.06 -10.02 26.04
C LYS A 79 -1.69 -9.34 24.71
N ILE A 80 -0.97 -10.02 23.84
CA ILE A 80 -0.57 -9.51 22.52
C ILE A 80 -1.80 -9.20 21.66
N VAL A 81 -2.84 -10.05 21.73
CA VAL A 81 -4.10 -9.79 21.02
C VAL A 81 -4.77 -8.52 21.56
N GLU A 82 -4.81 -8.33 22.88
CA GLU A 82 -5.43 -7.15 23.48
C GLU A 82 -4.65 -5.86 23.17
N ASP A 83 -3.33 -5.89 23.29
CA ASP A 83 -2.45 -4.78 22.96
C ASP A 83 -2.55 -4.40 21.48
N TRP A 84 -2.60 -5.40 20.60
CA TRP A 84 -2.82 -5.20 19.16
C TRP A 84 -4.14 -4.49 18.90
N LEU A 85 -5.26 -4.98 19.44
CA LEU A 85 -6.57 -4.37 19.21
C LEU A 85 -6.66 -2.95 19.79
N ASN A 86 -6.04 -2.71 20.95
CA ASN A 86 -5.98 -1.38 21.55
C ASN A 86 -5.13 -0.42 20.71
N LEU A 87 -3.99 -0.89 20.19
CA LEU A 87 -3.15 -0.11 19.29
C LEU A 87 -3.92 0.29 18.03
N LEU A 88 -4.59 -0.66 17.38
CA LEU A 88 -5.37 -0.37 16.17
C LEU A 88 -6.49 0.62 16.44
N LYS A 89 -7.22 0.44 17.55
CA LYS A 89 -8.29 1.35 17.94
C LYS A 89 -7.76 2.77 18.14
N THR A 90 -6.60 2.92 18.76
CA THR A 90 -5.97 4.23 19.01
C THR A 90 -5.47 4.84 17.71
N LYS A 91 -4.64 4.12 16.95
CA LYS A 91 -4.00 4.61 15.73
C LYS A 91 -5.00 4.98 14.63
N PHE A 92 -6.00 4.14 14.36
CA PHE A 92 -7.00 4.45 13.33
C PHE A 92 -8.04 5.49 13.80
N CYS A 93 -8.10 5.81 15.09
CA CYS A 93 -8.92 6.90 15.62
C CYS A 93 -8.17 8.24 15.59
N GLU A 94 -6.87 8.24 15.92
CA GLU A 94 -6.01 9.42 15.88
C GLU A 94 -5.69 9.85 14.44
N ASP A 95 -5.39 8.89 13.57
CA ASP A 95 -4.98 9.16 12.19
C ASP A 95 -5.79 8.32 11.19
N PRO A 96 -6.95 8.83 10.74
CA PRO A 96 -7.81 8.13 9.79
C PRO A 96 -7.14 8.04 8.41
N GLY A 97 -6.71 6.83 8.04
CA GLY A 97 -6.02 6.56 6.77
C GLY A 97 -4.56 6.14 6.93
N CYS A 98 -4.04 6.17 8.17
CA CYS A 98 -2.72 5.64 8.50
C CYS A 98 -2.62 4.14 8.15
N CYS A 99 -1.39 3.67 7.93
CA CYS A 99 -1.12 2.26 7.70
C CYS A 99 -0.34 1.66 8.87
N VAL A 100 -0.74 0.46 9.30
CA VAL A 100 -0.02 -0.31 10.32
C VAL A 100 0.71 -1.46 9.65
N ALA A 101 2.04 -1.41 9.65
CA ALA A 101 2.87 -2.46 9.11
C ALA A 101 3.05 -3.58 10.14
N VAL A 102 3.00 -4.83 9.70
CA VAL A 102 3.24 -6.01 10.53
C VAL A 102 4.18 -6.95 9.79
N HIS A 103 5.25 -7.37 10.45
CA HIS A 103 6.20 -8.30 9.86
C HIS A 103 6.58 -9.43 10.81
N CYS A 104 6.95 -10.55 10.20
CA CYS A 104 7.61 -11.65 10.90
C CYS A 104 8.99 -11.88 10.28
N VAL A 105 9.29 -13.11 9.85
CA VAL A 105 10.48 -13.54 9.11
C VAL A 105 10.15 -13.51 7.62
N ALA A 106 9.35 -14.47 7.15
CA ALA A 106 8.85 -14.50 5.78
C ALA A 106 7.54 -13.69 5.61
N GLY A 107 6.80 -13.40 6.69
CA GLY A 107 5.49 -12.74 6.65
C GLY A 107 4.32 -13.65 6.24
N LEU A 108 4.48 -14.97 6.30
CA LEU A 108 3.46 -15.95 5.87
C LEU A 108 2.59 -16.51 7.03
N GLY A 109 3.12 -16.53 8.25
CA GLY A 109 2.45 -17.14 9.41
C GLY A 109 1.89 -16.12 10.39
N ARG A 110 2.70 -15.71 11.36
CA ARG A 110 2.32 -14.89 12.52
C ARG A 110 1.67 -13.54 12.18
N ALA A 111 2.25 -12.79 11.23
CA ALA A 111 1.77 -11.47 10.84
C ALA A 111 0.34 -11.51 10.23
N PRO A 112 0.05 -12.39 9.24
CA PRO A 112 -1.31 -12.63 8.76
C PRO A 112 -2.35 -12.94 9.84
N VAL A 113 -1.99 -13.65 10.91
CA VAL A 113 -2.91 -13.99 11.99
C VAL A 113 -3.39 -12.75 12.75
N LEU A 114 -2.49 -11.81 13.05
CA LEU A 114 -2.90 -10.55 13.70
C LEU A 114 -3.80 -9.71 12.80
N VAL A 115 -3.50 -9.66 11.51
CA VAL A 115 -4.36 -8.97 10.53
C VAL A 115 -5.73 -9.65 10.45
N ALA A 116 -5.79 -10.99 10.42
CA ALA A 116 -7.05 -11.72 10.45
C ALA A 116 -7.89 -11.41 11.69
N LEU A 117 -7.26 -11.35 12.87
CA LEU A 117 -7.93 -10.97 14.12
C LEU A 117 -8.54 -9.57 14.03
N ALA A 118 -7.82 -8.60 13.45
CA ALA A 118 -8.34 -7.25 13.27
C ALA A 118 -9.57 -7.22 12.34
N LEU A 119 -9.54 -7.99 11.25
CA LEU A 119 -10.68 -8.14 10.33
C LEU A 119 -11.88 -8.76 11.03
N ILE A 120 -11.67 -9.82 11.81
CA ILE A 120 -12.73 -10.50 12.56
C ILE A 120 -13.37 -9.58 13.61
N GLU A 121 -12.53 -8.85 14.35
CA GLU A 121 -12.99 -7.86 15.35
C GLU A 121 -13.76 -6.69 14.75
N SER A 122 -13.49 -6.36 13.49
CA SER A 122 -14.24 -5.34 12.73
C SER A 122 -15.56 -5.85 12.13
N GLY A 123 -15.88 -7.13 12.34
CA GLY A 123 -17.15 -7.76 11.98
C GLY A 123 -17.11 -8.72 10.79
N MET A 124 -15.92 -9.04 10.25
CA MET A 124 -15.77 -10.05 9.21
C MET A 124 -15.85 -11.47 9.81
N LYS A 125 -16.40 -12.43 9.06
CA LYS A 125 -16.31 -13.85 9.48
C LYS A 125 -14.88 -14.35 9.33
N TYR A 126 -14.48 -15.35 10.13
CA TYR A 126 -13.10 -15.83 10.09
C TYR A 126 -12.77 -16.49 8.75
N GLU A 127 -13.72 -17.18 8.12
CA GLU A 127 -13.57 -17.79 6.79
C GLU A 127 -13.25 -16.72 5.73
N ASP A 128 -14.03 -15.64 5.73
CA ASP A 128 -13.87 -14.51 4.81
C ASP A 128 -12.53 -13.79 5.05
N ALA A 129 -12.13 -13.61 6.32
CA ALA A 129 -10.86 -12.99 6.68
C ALA A 129 -9.66 -13.80 6.17
N ILE A 130 -9.71 -15.12 6.32
CA ILE A 130 -8.67 -16.03 5.81
C ILE A 130 -8.61 -15.97 4.29
N GLN A 131 -9.76 -16.03 3.61
CA GLN A 131 -9.82 -15.96 2.15
C GLN A 131 -9.29 -14.61 1.64
N PHE A 132 -9.68 -13.50 2.28
CA PHE A 132 -9.24 -12.16 1.89
C PHE A 132 -7.71 -12.01 1.97
N ILE A 133 -7.09 -12.55 3.01
CA ILE A 133 -5.63 -12.54 3.15
C ILE A 133 -4.99 -13.49 2.12
N ARG A 134 -5.54 -14.70 1.92
CA ARG A 134 -5.01 -15.69 0.98
C ARG A 134 -5.10 -15.27 -0.49
N GLN A 135 -6.10 -14.47 -0.85
CA GLN A 135 -6.20 -13.86 -2.19
C GLN A 135 -4.98 -12.98 -2.50
N LYS A 136 -4.53 -12.22 -1.51
CA LYS A 136 -3.37 -11.33 -1.65
C LYS A 136 -2.04 -12.05 -1.45
N ARG A 137 -2.03 -13.07 -0.59
CA ARG A 137 -0.84 -13.86 -0.28
C ARG A 137 -1.16 -15.35 -0.20
N ARG A 138 -0.94 -16.05 -1.31
CA ARG A 138 -1.12 -17.51 -1.40
C ARG A 138 -0.29 -18.22 -0.33
N GLY A 139 -0.89 -19.18 0.36
CA GLY A 139 -0.22 -19.96 1.41
C GLY A 139 -0.10 -19.25 2.76
N ALA A 140 -0.71 -18.07 2.94
CA ALA A 140 -0.79 -17.45 4.26
C ALA A 140 -1.67 -18.28 5.22
N ILE A 141 -1.26 -18.30 6.50
CA ILE A 141 -1.94 -18.94 7.64
C ILE A 141 -1.86 -20.48 7.60
N ASN A 142 -1.21 -21.06 8.61
CA ASN A 142 -1.05 -22.50 8.80
C ASN A 142 -2.31 -23.15 9.41
N SER A 143 -2.52 -24.46 9.23
CA SER A 143 -3.64 -25.23 9.75
C SER A 143 -3.89 -25.05 11.26
N LYS A 144 -2.83 -25.04 12.09
CA LYS A 144 -2.96 -24.76 13.54
C LYS A 144 -3.56 -23.39 13.82
N GLN A 145 -3.18 -22.39 13.01
CA GLN A 145 -3.67 -21.02 13.13
C GLN A 145 -5.10 -20.88 12.61
N LEU A 146 -5.49 -21.67 11.60
CA LEU A 146 -6.89 -21.76 11.15
C LEU A 146 -7.79 -22.25 12.28
N THR A 147 -7.42 -23.35 12.95
CA THR A 147 -8.18 -23.88 14.10
C THR A 147 -8.27 -22.88 15.25
N TYR A 148 -7.24 -22.04 15.44
CA TYR A 148 -7.31 -20.94 16.40
C TYR A 148 -8.33 -19.86 15.98
N LEU A 149 -8.28 -19.40 14.73
CA LEU A 149 -9.21 -18.39 14.20
C LEU A 149 -10.66 -18.87 14.19
N GLU A 150 -10.89 -20.16 13.94
CA GLU A 150 -12.20 -20.80 14.01
C GLU A 150 -12.80 -20.77 15.44
N LYS A 151 -11.96 -20.99 16.46
CA LYS A 151 -12.37 -20.95 17.87
C LYS A 151 -12.41 -19.54 18.46
N TYR A 152 -11.84 -18.56 17.77
CA TYR A 152 -11.74 -17.20 18.26
C TYR A 152 -13.13 -16.55 18.33
N ARG A 153 -13.45 -15.99 19.50
CA ARG A 153 -14.70 -15.24 19.69
C ARG A 153 -14.42 -13.74 19.70
N PRO A 154 -14.90 -12.98 18.70
CA PRO A 154 -14.68 -11.55 18.65
C PRO A 154 -15.36 -10.83 19.82
N LYS A 155 -14.64 -9.88 20.40
CA LYS A 155 -15.14 -8.93 21.40
C LYS A 155 -15.81 -7.70 20.76
N GLN A 156 -15.75 -7.59 19.42
CA GLN A 156 -16.29 -6.50 18.60
C GLN A 156 -15.72 -5.11 18.96
N ARG A 157 -14.45 -5.07 19.38
CA ARG A 157 -13.79 -3.84 19.87
C ARG A 157 -13.43 -2.85 18.75
N LEU A 158 -13.35 -3.33 17.51
CA LEU A 158 -13.02 -2.54 16.31
C LEU A 158 -14.26 -2.23 15.44
N ARG A 159 -15.47 -2.35 16.00
CA ARG A 159 -16.66 -1.80 15.36
C ARG A 159 -16.62 -0.28 15.47
N PHE A 160 -15.98 0.37 14.50
CA PHE A 160 -16.20 1.78 14.25
C PHE A 160 -17.69 1.94 13.95
N LYS A 161 -18.38 2.73 14.76
CA LYS A 161 -19.81 2.99 14.59
C LYS A 161 -19.93 3.73 13.27
N ASP A 162 -20.44 3.06 12.23
CA ASP A 162 -20.72 3.69 10.95
C ASP A 162 -21.56 4.94 11.22
N PRO A 163 -21.08 6.16 10.90
CA PRO A 163 -21.87 7.36 11.13
C PRO A 163 -23.16 7.37 10.32
N HIS A 164 -23.24 6.58 9.24
CA HIS A 164 -24.35 6.61 8.30
C HIS A 164 -24.69 5.21 7.77
N ASN A 165 -25.80 4.68 8.28
CA ASN A 165 -26.80 4.04 7.43
C ASN A 165 -27.11 4.99 6.26
N HIS A 166 -26.31 4.96 5.19
CA HIS A 166 -26.67 5.40 3.84
C HIS A 166 -25.59 4.93 2.86
N LYS A 167 -25.96 3.87 2.13
CA LYS A 167 -25.55 3.47 0.78
C LYS A 167 -24.27 4.10 0.21
N ASN A 168 -23.32 3.20 -0.08
CA ASN A 168 -22.35 3.30 -1.18
C ASN A 168 -21.39 4.49 -1.14
N LYS A 169 -20.23 4.28 -0.52
CA LYS A 169 -18.94 4.79 -1.03
C LYS A 169 -17.81 3.97 -0.45
N CYS A 170 -17.40 2.95 -1.20
CA CYS A 170 -16.05 2.40 -1.10
C CYS A 170 -15.09 3.56 -1.40
N CYS A 171 -14.44 4.10 -0.39
CA CYS A 171 -13.34 5.03 -0.55
C CYS A 171 -12.14 4.25 -1.10
N ILE A 172 -12.15 4.04 -2.42
CA ILE A 172 -10.91 3.96 -3.19
C ILE A 172 -10.25 5.31 -3.00
N ILE A 173 -9.18 5.37 -2.22
CA ILE A 173 -8.34 6.55 -2.11
C ILE A 173 -7.51 6.59 -3.41
N PRO A 174 -7.67 7.59 -4.30
CA PRO A 174 -6.67 7.80 -5.33
C PRO A 174 -5.43 8.35 -4.63
N VAL A 175 -4.36 7.57 -4.63
CA VAL A 175 -3.04 8.01 -4.20
C VAL A 175 -2.59 9.07 -5.20
N HIS A 176 -2.72 10.36 -4.86
CA HIS A 176 -2.17 11.45 -5.66
C HIS A 176 -0.66 11.56 -5.39
N PRO A 177 0.19 11.64 -6.42
CA PRO A 177 1.62 11.77 -6.25
C PRO A 177 1.98 13.20 -5.80
N HIS A 178 2.50 13.30 -4.58
CA HIS A 178 3.56 14.21 -4.14
C HIS A 178 3.77 15.49 -4.97
N ALA A 179 3.07 16.57 -4.60
CA ALA A 179 3.45 17.92 -5.02
C ALA A 179 4.77 18.30 -4.34
N LEU A 180 5.83 18.45 -5.13
CA LEU A 180 7.09 19.06 -4.70
C LEU A 180 6.85 20.55 -4.36
N PRO A 181 7.43 21.09 -3.28
CA PRO A 181 7.37 22.53 -3.02
C PRO A 181 8.24 23.29 -4.03
N HIS A 182 7.58 24.01 -4.94
CA HIS A 182 8.20 25.03 -5.78
C HIS A 182 8.52 26.25 -4.93
N SER A 183 9.76 26.37 -4.48
CA SER A 183 10.37 27.67 -4.24
C SER A 183 11.73 27.63 -4.92
N TRP A 184 11.86 28.34 -6.04
CA TRP A 184 13.06 29.00 -6.56
C TRP A 184 12.56 29.96 -7.65
N ILE A 185 12.45 31.23 -7.28
CA ILE A 185 12.23 32.36 -8.18
C ILE A 185 13.60 32.98 -8.44
N PRO A 186 14.10 33.07 -9.68
CA PRO A 186 15.14 34.03 -10.01
C PRO A 186 14.47 35.34 -10.45
N LEU A 187 14.87 36.43 -9.79
CA LEU A 187 14.58 37.81 -10.18
C LEU A 187 15.02 38.07 -11.64
N LEU A 188 14.11 38.63 -12.43
CA LEU A 188 14.37 39.17 -13.76
C LEU A 188 14.94 40.59 -13.61
N GLY A 189 16.21 40.78 -13.95
CA GLY A 189 16.84 42.09 -14.13
C GLY A 189 16.65 42.57 -15.57
N ALA A 190 16.07 43.75 -15.74
CA ALA A 190 16.01 44.47 -17.01
C ALA A 190 17.35 45.20 -17.27
N GLY A 191 17.81 45.20 -18.52
CA GLY A 191 18.99 45.95 -18.96
C GLY A 191 19.24 45.82 -20.47
N GLU A 192 19.17 46.97 -21.14
CA GLU A 192 19.12 47.28 -22.58
C GLU A 192 20.18 46.69 -23.54
N GLY A 193 19.80 46.60 -24.83
CA GLY A 193 20.67 47.04 -25.94
C GLY A 193 20.88 46.07 -27.14
N GLY A 194 20.46 46.49 -28.34
CA GLY A 194 21.26 46.34 -29.58
C GLY A 194 20.93 45.24 -30.60
N GLU A 195 20.21 45.64 -31.66
CA GLU A 195 20.44 45.41 -33.10
C GLU A 195 20.51 44.00 -33.78
N HIS A 196 19.66 43.90 -34.82
CA HIS A 196 19.78 43.25 -36.13
C HIS A 196 20.07 41.73 -36.30
N GLY A 197 19.10 41.02 -36.90
CA GLY A 197 19.33 39.76 -37.64
C GLY A 197 18.07 38.91 -37.88
N ALA A 198 17.61 38.83 -39.14
CA ALA A 198 16.47 38.01 -39.60
C ALA A 198 16.77 36.49 -39.59
N PRO A 199 15.76 35.60 -39.70
CA PRO A 199 15.79 34.20 -39.25
C PRO A 199 16.20 33.20 -40.34
N PRO A 200 16.40 31.91 -39.96
CA PRO A 200 15.59 30.89 -40.64
C PRO A 200 15.08 29.72 -39.77
N ALA A 201 13.84 29.34 -40.10
CA ALA A 201 13.28 27.99 -40.25
C ALA A 201 13.38 26.93 -39.14
N CYS A 202 12.20 26.58 -38.60
CA CYS A 202 11.87 25.29 -37.99
C CYS A 202 11.97 24.14 -39.00
N PRO A 203 12.28 22.92 -38.53
CA PRO A 203 11.30 21.85 -38.73
C PRO A 203 11.18 20.91 -37.52
N GLY A 204 9.96 20.43 -37.26
CA GLY A 204 9.78 19.22 -36.44
C GLY A 204 8.70 19.31 -35.38
N THR A 205 7.45 19.50 -35.79
CA THR A 205 6.27 19.10 -35.01
C THR A 205 6.31 17.59 -34.74
N TRP A 206 6.50 17.19 -33.49
CA TRP A 206 6.13 15.86 -33.02
C TRP A 206 4.96 15.97 -32.04
N SER A 207 3.96 15.18 -32.39
CA SER A 207 2.56 15.26 -32.00
C SER A 207 2.35 14.90 -30.52
N ALA A 208 1.54 15.73 -29.84
CA ALA A 208 1.04 15.52 -28.50
C ALA A 208 -0.04 14.42 -28.48
N LEU A 209 0.37 13.16 -28.62
CA LEU A 209 -0.53 12.00 -28.64
C LEU A 209 -0.06 10.82 -27.76
N ALA A 210 0.73 11.09 -26.73
CA ALA A 210 1.13 10.10 -25.72
C ALA A 210 0.42 10.25 -24.36
N LEU A 211 -0.67 11.04 -24.32
CA LEU A 211 -1.47 11.28 -23.10
C LEU A 211 -2.94 10.88 -23.29
N LEU A 212 -3.20 9.68 -23.83
CA LEU A 212 -4.54 9.10 -23.80
C LEU A 212 -4.54 7.63 -23.35
N ASN A 213 -5.60 7.31 -22.58
CA ASN A 213 -5.84 6.11 -21.80
C ASN A 213 -6.12 4.87 -22.69
N PRO A 214 -5.78 3.62 -22.27
CA PRO A 214 -5.89 2.42 -23.11
C PRO A 214 -7.30 1.99 -23.54
N GLN A 215 -8.35 2.61 -23.01
CA GLN A 215 -9.74 2.24 -23.32
C GLN A 215 -10.35 2.98 -24.52
N GLU A 216 -9.74 4.07 -24.99
CA GLU A 216 -10.20 4.84 -26.16
C GLU A 216 -9.61 4.32 -27.50
N ARG A 217 -8.68 3.35 -27.44
CA ARG A 217 -8.06 2.75 -28.64
C ARG A 217 -8.93 1.74 -29.38
N MET A 218 -10.00 1.24 -28.77
CA MET A 218 -10.80 0.15 -29.32
C MET A 218 -12.05 0.62 -30.11
N LEU A 219 -12.39 1.90 -30.08
CA LEU A 219 -13.56 2.46 -30.76
C LEU A 219 -13.25 3.22 -32.06
N SER A 220 -11.98 3.44 -32.40
CA SER A 220 -11.57 4.10 -33.66
C SER A 220 -11.32 3.12 -34.82
N LEU A 221 -11.44 1.80 -34.61
CA LEU A 221 -11.13 0.79 -35.63
C LEU A 221 -12.37 0.23 -36.36
N ALA A 222 -13.53 0.89 -36.24
CA ALA A 222 -14.80 0.43 -36.82
C ALA A 222 -15.40 1.39 -37.86
N ALA A 223 -14.62 2.33 -38.41
CA ALA A 223 -15.09 3.26 -39.44
C ALA A 223 -14.04 3.45 -40.54
N ALA A 224 -13.94 2.47 -41.44
CA ALA A 224 -13.37 2.68 -42.76
C ALA A 224 -14.33 2.05 -43.79
N PRO A 225 -14.94 2.85 -44.68
CA PRO A 225 -15.80 2.34 -45.74
C PRO A 225 -14.98 1.69 -46.86
N GLU A 226 -15.48 0.56 -47.35
CA GLU A 226 -15.05 -0.09 -48.58
C GLU A 226 -15.15 0.88 -49.77
N ARG A 227 -14.14 0.87 -50.65
CA ARG A 227 -14.33 1.21 -52.06
C ARG A 227 -13.61 0.21 -52.96
N GLU A 228 -14.44 -0.38 -53.80
CA GLU A 228 -14.14 -1.23 -54.94
C GLU A 228 -13.21 -0.57 -55.97
N GLY A 229 -12.43 -1.40 -56.66
CA GLY A 229 -12.66 -1.59 -58.10
C GLY A 229 -11.76 -0.88 -59.10
N SER A 230 -11.01 -1.72 -59.83
CA SER A 230 -10.90 -1.73 -61.31
C SER A 230 -9.68 -1.07 -62.01
N ALA A 231 -8.77 -1.97 -62.42
CA ALA A 231 -8.32 -2.26 -63.80
C ALA A 231 -7.43 -1.31 -64.62
N THR A 232 -6.50 -1.97 -65.36
CA THR A 232 -5.75 -1.59 -66.59
C THR A 232 -4.70 -0.49 -66.44
N LEU A 233 -3.46 -0.61 -66.92
CA LEU A 233 -2.84 -1.37 -68.03
C LEU A 233 -1.39 -1.74 -67.66
#